data_AF-A0A3M7RHN5-F1
#
_entry.id   AF-A0A3M7RHN5-F1
#
_cell.length_a   1.000
_cell.length_b   1.000
_cell.length_c   1.000
_cell.angle_alpha   90.00
_cell.angle_beta   90.00
_cell.angle_gamma   90.00
#
_symmetry.space_group_name_H-M   'P 1'
#
loop_
_entity.id
_entity.type
_entity.pdbx_description
1 polymer ?
#
loop_
_entity_poly.entity_id
_entity_poly.type
_entity_poly.pdbx_seq_one_letter_code
_entity_poly.pdbx_strand_id
1 'polypeptide(L)'
;SSLADIGTDESDAGSEYNDEHFSEDDFSSEEEIVEELSSDEDDNGDQEIIARHIDESIQSVIRITMGDQSFRQFEPTADRTSKAGVVWNKLDVGSSTKVRNCVKFTGKSGPTRYGCSKIDDTALSAFKCLFDDSMTKKIIIHTNSEAERSKDSFRLTDEIFMKKRALSVENIDPNSSPKRFQCQTRLCNKNKTSKKCGLCKRATCGICTDEKSVICKLCKQSD
;
A
#
# COMPACT_ATOMS: atom_id res chain seq x y z
N SER A 1 -47.30 24.45 -21.14
CA SER A 1 -48.13 23.96 -20.04
C SER A 1 -47.66 22.55 -19.73
N SER A 2 -47.10 22.19 -18.57
CA SER A 2 -47.24 22.70 -17.22
C SER A 2 -45.88 22.65 -16.50
N LEU A 3 -45.52 23.76 -15.85
CA LEU A 3 -44.52 23.82 -14.78
C LEU A 3 -45.12 23.13 -13.55
N ALA A 4 -44.38 22.21 -12.93
CA ALA A 4 -44.68 21.71 -11.61
C ALA A 4 -43.54 22.12 -10.67
N ASP A 5 -43.89 23.02 -9.76
CA ASP A 5 -43.14 23.44 -8.58
C ASP A 5 -42.74 22.22 -7.74
N ILE A 6 -41.47 22.16 -7.37
CA ILE A 6 -40.98 21.26 -6.30
C ILE A 6 -40.49 22.18 -5.18
N GLY A 7 -41.27 22.19 -4.10
CA GLY A 7 -41.02 22.99 -2.91
C GLY A 7 -39.76 22.56 -2.18
N THR A 8 -39.02 23.56 -1.72
CA THR A 8 -37.92 23.46 -0.76
C THR A 8 -38.50 23.53 0.65
N ASP A 9 -38.46 22.41 1.37
CA ASP A 9 -38.67 22.39 2.82
C ASP A 9 -37.33 22.69 3.52
N GLU A 10 -37.28 23.86 4.14
CA GLU A 10 -36.21 24.29 5.04
C GLU A 10 -36.53 23.77 6.45
N SER A 11 -35.95 22.64 6.81
CA SER A 11 -35.98 22.15 8.19
C SER A 11 -34.68 22.54 8.90
N ASP A 12 -34.77 23.70 9.54
CA ASP A 12 -33.89 24.21 10.58
C ASP A 12 -33.90 23.25 11.78
N ALA A 13 -32.82 22.50 11.95
CA ALA A 13 -32.59 21.64 13.12
C ALA A 13 -31.35 22.15 13.83
N GLY A 14 -31.58 23.03 14.82
CA GLY A 14 -30.58 23.54 15.73
C GLY A 14 -29.88 22.39 16.47
N SER A 15 -28.55 22.34 16.34
CA SER A 15 -27.70 21.51 17.18
C SER A 15 -27.36 22.29 18.44
N GLU A 16 -27.98 21.92 19.56
CA GLU A 16 -27.51 22.29 20.89
C GLU A 16 -26.17 21.59 21.14
N TYR A 17 -25.09 22.37 21.17
CA TYR A 17 -23.78 21.90 21.56
C TYR A 17 -23.75 21.81 23.09
N ASN A 18 -23.87 20.59 23.62
CA ASN A 18 -23.54 20.31 25.01
C ASN A 18 -22.02 20.42 25.17
N ASP A 19 -21.60 21.49 25.84
CA ASP A 19 -20.24 21.75 26.30
C ASP A 19 -19.98 20.83 27.51
N GLU A 20 -19.62 19.58 27.23
CA GLU A 20 -19.18 18.65 28.28
C GLU A 20 -17.76 19.00 28.70
N HIS A 21 -17.72 19.73 29.82
CA HIS A 21 -16.57 20.06 30.63
C HIS A 21 -15.81 18.77 31.03
N PHE A 22 -14.79 18.40 30.25
CA PHE A 22 -13.85 17.36 30.63
C PHE A 22 -12.98 17.89 31.77
N SER A 23 -13.20 17.37 32.98
CA SER A 23 -12.28 17.53 34.09
C SER A 23 -10.98 16.78 33.78
N GLU A 24 -9.87 17.49 33.87
CA GLU A 24 -8.52 16.94 33.81
C GLU A 24 -8.28 16.13 35.09
N ASP A 25 -8.66 14.86 35.08
CA ASP A 25 -8.33 13.93 36.15
C ASP A 25 -6.84 13.55 36.07
N ASP A 26 -6.17 14.02 37.11
CA ASP A 26 -4.81 13.80 37.57
C ASP A 26 -4.50 12.31 37.74
N PHE A 27 -3.97 11.66 36.70
CA PHE A 27 -3.39 10.31 36.81
C PHE A 27 -1.90 10.39 37.14
N SER A 28 -1.63 10.70 38.40
CA SER A 28 -0.36 10.43 39.06
C SER A 28 -0.37 9.01 39.64
N SER A 29 0.30 8.07 38.96
CA SER A 29 0.95 6.94 39.64
C SER A 29 1.99 6.32 38.73
N GLU A 30 3.23 6.71 38.97
CA GLU A 30 4.44 6.02 38.53
C GLU A 30 4.50 4.66 39.24
N GLU A 31 4.07 3.58 38.58
CA GLU A 31 4.45 2.23 38.99
C GLU A 31 5.66 1.78 38.16
N GLU A 32 6.82 1.94 38.79
CA GLU A 32 8.12 1.41 38.39
C GLU A 32 8.08 -0.12 38.48
N ILE A 33 7.65 -0.78 37.40
CA ILE A 33 7.76 -2.24 37.27
C ILE A 33 9.19 -2.56 36.83
N VAL A 34 10.01 -2.94 37.80
CA VAL A 34 11.34 -3.52 37.58
C VAL A 34 11.14 -4.98 37.16
N GLU A 35 10.91 -5.23 35.86
CA GLU A 35 10.98 -6.59 35.32
C GLU A 35 12.46 -6.99 35.16
N GLU A 36 12.97 -7.71 36.15
CA GLU A 36 14.19 -8.52 36.01
C GLU A 36 13.93 -9.63 34.97
N LEU A 37 14.24 -9.33 33.71
CA LEU A 37 14.31 -10.35 32.66
C LEU A 37 15.65 -11.08 32.79
N SER A 38 15.61 -12.22 33.50
CA SER A 38 16.65 -13.24 33.46
C SER A 38 16.80 -13.77 32.03
N SER A 39 17.96 -13.51 31.45
CA SER A 39 18.38 -14.00 30.15
C SER A 39 18.75 -15.49 30.23
N ASP A 40 17.81 -16.35 29.87
CA ASP A 40 18.08 -17.78 29.69
C ASP A 40 18.17 -18.13 28.19
N GLU A 41 19.43 -18.24 27.77
CA GLU A 41 20.04 -19.26 26.90
C GLU A 41 19.33 -19.70 25.61
N ASP A 42 19.96 -19.31 24.48
CA ASP A 42 20.36 -20.15 23.35
C ASP A 42 19.54 -21.43 23.05
N ASP A 43 18.51 -21.31 22.21
CA ASP A 43 18.00 -22.46 21.42
C ASP A 43 17.78 -22.07 19.94
N ASN A 44 18.90 -21.99 19.20
CA ASN A 44 18.93 -21.77 17.76
C ASN A 44 19.19 -23.07 16.96
N GLY A 45 18.98 -24.25 17.55
CA GLY A 45 19.35 -25.53 16.93
C GLY A 45 18.39 -26.05 15.84
N ASP A 46 17.10 -25.73 15.95
CA ASP A 46 16.07 -26.56 15.27
C ASP A 46 15.38 -25.91 14.06
N GLN A 47 15.60 -24.62 13.78
CA GLN A 47 14.99 -23.97 12.61
C GLN A 47 15.64 -24.37 11.28
N GLU A 48 16.92 -24.78 11.26
CA GLU A 48 17.58 -25.19 10.03
C GLU A 48 17.05 -26.54 9.49
N ILE A 49 16.60 -27.43 10.39
CA ILE A 49 16.10 -28.76 10.03
C ILE A 49 14.73 -28.66 9.34
N ILE A 50 13.85 -27.76 9.81
CA ILE A 50 12.53 -27.53 9.19
C ILE A 50 12.67 -26.90 7.80
N ALA A 51 13.63 -25.97 7.63
CA ALA A 51 13.87 -25.33 6.33
C ALA A 51 14.35 -26.34 5.26
N ARG A 52 15.18 -27.32 5.63
CA ARG A 52 15.65 -28.36 4.70
C ARG A 52 14.56 -29.33 4.26
N HIS A 53 13.61 -29.66 5.12
CA HIS A 53 12.60 -30.68 4.81
C HIS A 53 11.48 -30.17 3.86
N ILE A 54 11.20 -28.87 3.88
CA ILE A 54 10.27 -28.22 2.92
C ILE A 54 10.84 -28.27 1.50
N ASP A 55 12.16 -28.10 1.35
CA ASP A 55 12.83 -28.06 0.06
C ASP A 55 12.86 -29.44 -0.63
N GLU A 56 13.05 -30.52 0.14
CA GLU A 56 12.97 -31.89 -0.38
C GLU A 56 11.56 -32.28 -0.84
N SER A 57 10.54 -31.83 -0.09
CA SER A 57 9.14 -32.07 -0.40
C SER A 57 8.75 -31.39 -1.72
N ILE A 58 9.17 -30.14 -1.93
CA ILE A 58 8.95 -29.38 -3.17
C ILE A 58 9.73 -29.99 -4.33
N GLN A 59 11.00 -30.37 -4.11
CA GLN A 59 11.81 -31.02 -5.15
C GLN A 59 11.23 -32.37 -5.61
N SER A 60 10.65 -33.15 -4.70
CA SER A 60 10.04 -34.45 -5.06
C SER A 60 8.82 -34.27 -5.97
N VAL A 61 7.97 -33.26 -5.71
CA VAL A 61 6.81 -32.94 -6.55
C VAL A 61 7.24 -32.48 -7.94
N ILE A 62 8.32 -31.69 -8.03
CA ILE A 62 8.89 -31.24 -9.31
C ILE A 62 9.46 -32.41 -10.12
N ARG A 63 10.14 -33.38 -9.47
CA ARG A 63 10.65 -34.59 -10.16
C ARG A 63 9.52 -35.47 -10.69
N ILE A 64 8.44 -35.64 -9.92
CA ILE A 64 7.27 -36.44 -10.33
C ILE A 64 6.55 -35.78 -11.53
N THR A 65 6.45 -34.46 -11.55
CA THR A 65 5.76 -33.74 -12.65
C THR A 65 6.60 -33.61 -13.94
N MET A 66 7.93 -33.63 -13.85
CA MET A 66 8.81 -33.48 -15.02
C MET A 66 9.30 -34.79 -15.66
N GLY A 67 8.77 -35.94 -15.22
CA GLY A 67 8.83 -37.24 -15.88
C GLY A 67 10.05 -37.49 -16.77
N ASP A 68 11.14 -37.97 -16.17
CA ASP A 68 12.34 -38.56 -16.80
C ASP A 68 12.72 -38.04 -18.20
N GLN A 69 12.64 -36.71 -18.42
CA GLN A 69 13.21 -36.07 -19.61
C GLN A 69 14.72 -35.94 -19.44
N SER A 70 15.38 -37.09 -19.33
CA SER A 70 16.79 -37.19 -19.61
C SER A 70 17.05 -36.66 -21.02
N PHE A 71 17.97 -35.70 -21.10
CA PHE A 71 18.71 -35.35 -22.32
C PHE A 71 17.95 -34.63 -23.45
N ARG A 72 17.50 -33.39 -23.19
CA ARG A 72 17.52 -32.36 -24.24
C ARG A 72 18.68 -31.41 -23.99
N GLN A 73 19.80 -31.64 -24.70
CA GLN A 73 20.92 -30.70 -24.80
C GLN A 73 20.39 -29.40 -25.42
N PHE A 74 20.16 -28.40 -24.57
CA PHE A 74 20.03 -27.02 -25.02
C PHE A 74 21.43 -26.39 -24.97
N GLU A 75 21.84 -25.74 -26.06
CA GLU A 75 23.09 -25.00 -26.08
C GLU A 75 23.10 -23.95 -24.95
N PRO A 76 24.14 -23.95 -24.10
CA PRO A 76 24.24 -23.04 -22.98
C PRO A 76 24.51 -21.62 -23.48
N THR A 77 23.44 -20.88 -23.74
CA THR A 77 23.52 -19.42 -23.90
C THR A 77 23.54 -18.78 -22.51
N ALA A 78 24.59 -17.99 -22.28
CA ALA A 78 25.19 -17.69 -21.00
C ALA A 78 24.46 -16.65 -20.13
N ASP A 79 23.14 -16.73 -19.98
CA ASP A 79 22.40 -15.76 -19.16
C ASP A 79 21.24 -16.37 -18.37
N ARG A 80 21.54 -17.48 -17.66
CA ARG A 80 20.59 -18.16 -16.77
C ARG A 80 20.99 -18.01 -15.31
N THR A 81 20.53 -16.94 -14.67
CA THR A 81 20.46 -16.86 -13.20
C THR A 81 19.06 -17.26 -12.74
N SER A 82 18.91 -18.49 -12.25
CA SER A 82 17.80 -18.87 -11.37
C SER A 82 18.07 -20.22 -10.71
N LYS A 83 17.96 -20.23 -9.38
CA LYS A 83 18.38 -21.30 -8.47
C LYS A 83 17.34 -22.43 -8.32
N ALA A 84 16.32 -22.50 -9.18
CA ALA A 84 15.16 -23.39 -8.98
C ALA A 84 14.57 -24.01 -10.27
N GLY A 85 15.37 -24.18 -11.33
CA GLY A 85 14.88 -24.76 -12.60
C GLY A 85 13.89 -23.88 -13.38
N VAL A 86 13.56 -22.69 -12.86
CA VAL A 86 12.76 -21.69 -13.55
C VAL A 86 13.68 -20.93 -14.51
N VAL A 87 13.50 -21.14 -15.82
CA VAL A 87 14.22 -20.38 -16.84
C VAL A 87 13.47 -19.07 -17.11
N TRP A 88 14.04 -17.95 -16.69
CA TRP A 88 13.58 -16.63 -17.09
C TRP A 88 14.21 -16.27 -18.42
N ASN A 89 13.40 -16.19 -19.48
CA ASN A 89 13.85 -15.64 -20.74
C ASN A 89 13.57 -14.13 -20.74
N LYS A 90 14.63 -13.33 -20.83
CA LYS A 90 14.51 -11.89 -21.02
C LYS A 90 13.84 -11.64 -22.38
N LEU A 91 12.65 -11.06 -22.37
CA LEU A 91 11.96 -10.63 -23.58
C LEU A 91 12.52 -9.27 -24.00
N ASP A 92 13.10 -9.20 -25.20
CA ASP A 92 13.55 -7.94 -25.76
C ASP A 92 12.36 -7.03 -26.04
N VAL A 93 12.42 -5.81 -25.51
CA VAL A 93 11.39 -4.78 -25.67
C VAL A 93 11.28 -4.44 -27.16
N GLY A 94 10.17 -4.85 -27.78
CA GLY A 94 9.91 -4.65 -29.21
C GLY A 94 9.95 -5.92 -30.06
N SER A 95 10.46 -7.03 -29.51
CA SER A 95 10.34 -8.34 -30.15
C SER A 95 8.92 -8.88 -29.93
N SER A 96 8.09 -8.89 -30.97
CA SER A 96 6.79 -9.56 -30.96
C SER A 96 6.98 -11.08 -31.03
N THR A 97 7.63 -11.67 -30.03
CA THR A 97 7.81 -13.11 -30.00
C THR A 97 6.48 -13.77 -29.62
N LYS A 98 6.12 -14.79 -30.40
CA LYS A 98 4.93 -15.65 -30.29
C LYS A 98 4.91 -16.49 -28.99
N VAL A 99 5.45 -15.99 -27.89
CA VAL A 99 5.48 -16.65 -26.58
C VAL A 99 4.12 -16.53 -25.86
N ARG A 100 3.20 -15.71 -26.37
CA ARG A 100 1.84 -15.56 -25.81
C ARG A 100 0.96 -16.83 -25.87
N ASN A 101 1.41 -17.93 -26.48
CA ASN A 101 0.56 -19.13 -26.69
C ASN A 101 0.80 -20.32 -25.74
N CYS A 102 1.75 -20.25 -24.80
CA CYS A 102 2.13 -21.45 -24.04
C CYS A 102 1.58 -21.56 -22.61
N VAL A 103 0.79 -20.58 -22.13
CA VAL A 103 0.06 -20.72 -20.86
C VAL A 103 -1.42 -20.57 -21.13
N LYS A 104 -2.01 -21.61 -21.74
CA LYS A 104 -3.45 -21.78 -21.76
C LYS A 104 -3.87 -22.19 -20.36
N PHE A 105 -4.25 -21.22 -19.53
CA PHE A 105 -4.99 -21.51 -18.31
C PHE A 105 -6.33 -22.12 -18.73
N THR A 106 -6.44 -23.44 -18.63
CA THR A 106 -7.68 -24.18 -18.88
C THR A 106 -8.69 -24.06 -17.73
N GLY A 107 -8.28 -23.40 -16.64
CA GLY A 107 -9.14 -23.12 -15.50
C GLY A 107 -10.20 -22.06 -15.82
N LYS A 108 -11.36 -22.18 -15.18
CA LYS A 108 -12.39 -21.15 -15.21
C LYS A 108 -11.84 -19.85 -14.60
N SER A 109 -12.12 -18.72 -15.22
CA SER A 109 -11.80 -17.41 -14.66
C SER A 109 -12.54 -17.20 -13.33
N GLY A 110 -11.84 -16.65 -12.34
CA GLY A 110 -12.41 -16.30 -11.04
C GLY A 110 -11.58 -16.80 -9.86
N PRO A 111 -12.06 -16.54 -8.63
CA PRO A 111 -11.43 -17.07 -7.44
C PRO A 111 -11.45 -18.61 -7.45
N THR A 112 -10.43 -19.21 -6.85
CA THR A 112 -10.42 -20.67 -6.64
C THR A 112 -11.57 -21.07 -5.71
N ARG A 113 -11.95 -22.35 -5.68
CA ARG A 113 -12.96 -22.86 -4.74
C ARG A 113 -12.65 -22.49 -3.28
N TYR A 114 -11.36 -22.51 -2.92
CA TYR A 114 -10.88 -22.07 -1.61
C TYR A 114 -11.16 -20.57 -1.39
N GLY A 115 -10.79 -19.72 -2.35
CA GLY A 115 -11.10 -18.30 -2.34
C GLY A 115 -12.60 -18.03 -2.17
N CYS A 116 -13.46 -18.69 -2.96
CA CYS A 116 -14.91 -18.53 -2.84
C CYS A 116 -15.47 -18.94 -1.46
N SER A 117 -14.82 -19.86 -0.74
CA SER A 117 -15.26 -20.29 0.59
C SER A 117 -14.78 -19.38 1.73
N LYS A 118 -13.76 -18.55 1.47
CA LYS A 118 -13.10 -17.70 2.47
C LYS A 118 -13.37 -16.21 2.27
N ILE A 119 -13.69 -15.80 1.05
CA ILE A 119 -14.08 -14.45 0.69
C ILE A 119 -15.59 -14.35 0.83
N ASP A 120 -16.05 -13.55 1.79
CA ASP A 120 -17.44 -13.11 1.88
C ASP A 120 -17.69 -11.93 0.92
N ASP A 121 -18.88 -11.33 0.95
CA ASP A 121 -19.23 -10.20 0.08
C ASP A 121 -18.55 -8.86 0.48
N THR A 122 -17.56 -8.90 1.38
CA THR A 122 -16.82 -7.71 1.82
C THR A 122 -15.44 -7.61 1.19
N ALA A 123 -15.00 -6.37 0.91
CA ALA A 123 -13.65 -6.12 0.44
C ALA A 123 -12.57 -6.55 1.47
N LEU A 124 -12.91 -6.57 2.76
CA LEU A 124 -11.98 -6.92 3.83
C LEU A 124 -11.64 -8.41 3.85
N SER A 125 -12.61 -9.30 3.61
CA SER A 125 -12.33 -10.74 3.53
C SER A 125 -11.48 -11.07 2.31
N ALA A 126 -11.74 -10.44 1.16
CA ALA A 126 -10.91 -10.54 -0.04
C ALA A 126 -9.47 -10.10 0.24
N PHE A 127 -9.30 -9.00 0.99
CA PHE A 127 -7.99 -8.53 1.42
C PHE A 127 -7.29 -9.54 2.36
N LYS A 128 -8.00 -10.12 3.33
CA LYS A 128 -7.46 -11.15 4.24
C LYS A 128 -7.06 -12.45 3.53
N CYS A 129 -7.63 -12.76 2.37
CA CYS A 129 -7.14 -13.86 1.54
C CYS A 129 -5.76 -13.60 0.92
N LEU A 130 -5.34 -12.33 0.81
CA LEU A 130 -4.01 -11.94 0.36
C LEU A 130 -3.06 -11.72 1.53
N PHE A 131 -3.57 -11.26 2.68
CA PHE A 131 -2.84 -11.00 3.91
C PHE A 131 -3.33 -11.89 5.05
N ASP A 132 -2.68 -13.03 5.24
CA ASP A 132 -3.02 -13.93 6.33
C ASP A 132 -2.56 -13.40 7.71
N ASP A 133 -3.10 -14.02 8.76
CA ASP A 133 -2.78 -13.67 10.15
C ASP A 133 -1.31 -13.94 10.48
N SER A 134 -0.66 -14.88 9.79
CA SER A 134 0.75 -15.22 9.99
C SER A 134 1.67 -14.08 9.56
N MET A 135 1.42 -13.51 8.37
CA MET A 135 2.11 -12.33 7.87
C MET A 135 1.85 -11.13 8.76
N THR A 136 0.61 -10.91 9.19
CA THR A 136 0.27 -9.82 10.10
C THR A 136 1.03 -9.94 11.42
N LYS A 137 1.06 -11.14 12.02
CA LYS A 137 1.86 -11.42 13.23
C LYS A 137 3.34 -11.16 13.01
N LYS A 138 3.91 -11.61 11.89
CA LYS A 138 5.33 -11.35 11.55
C LYS A 138 5.62 -9.85 11.42
N ILE A 139 4.75 -9.10 10.74
CA ILE A 139 4.89 -7.64 10.62
C ILE A 139 4.90 -7.00 12.01
N ILE A 140 3.98 -7.40 12.89
CA ILE A 140 3.90 -6.88 14.26
C ILE A 140 5.20 -7.20 15.02
N ILE A 141 5.63 -8.46 15.01
CA ILE A 141 6.84 -8.91 15.72
C ILE A 141 8.07 -8.12 15.25
N HIS A 142 8.27 -8.01 13.93
CA HIS A 142 9.43 -7.30 13.38
C HIS A 142 9.35 -5.79 13.60
N THR A 143 8.16 -5.20 13.50
CA THR A 143 7.98 -3.76 13.76
C THR A 143 8.28 -3.44 15.21
N ASN A 144 7.80 -4.26 16.15
CA ASN A 144 8.08 -4.09 17.58
C ASN A 144 9.55 -4.33 17.88
N SER A 145 10.16 -5.39 17.34
CA SER A 145 11.59 -5.65 17.52
C SER A 145 12.46 -4.51 17.01
N GLU A 146 12.09 -3.91 15.87
CA GLU A 146 12.80 -2.75 15.33
C GLU A 146 12.54 -1.49 16.16
N ALA A 147 11.31 -1.30 16.64
CA ALA A 147 10.97 -0.20 17.56
C ALA A 147 11.85 -0.27 18.83
N GLU A 148 11.98 -1.47 19.42
CA GLU A 148 12.84 -1.73 20.58
C GLU A 148 14.32 -1.44 20.30
N ARG A 149 14.85 -1.89 19.16
CA ARG A 149 16.22 -1.57 18.72
C ARG A 149 16.44 -0.08 18.48
N SER A 150 15.39 0.59 18.00
CA SER A 150 15.44 2.00 17.65
C SER A 150 15.12 2.95 18.81
N LYS A 151 14.94 2.44 20.04
CA LYS A 151 14.64 3.26 21.24
C LYS A 151 15.61 4.43 21.44
N ASP A 152 16.83 4.34 20.92
CA ASP A 152 17.82 5.43 20.96
C ASP A 152 17.97 6.25 19.66
N SER A 153 17.29 5.93 18.55
CA SER A 153 17.44 6.71 17.30
C SER A 153 16.16 7.07 16.53
N PHE A 154 14.98 6.54 16.89
CA PHE A 154 13.73 6.94 16.24
C PHE A 154 12.52 6.82 17.17
N ARG A 155 12.26 7.88 17.96
CA ARG A 155 10.99 8.02 18.69
C ARG A 155 9.86 8.34 17.71
N LEU A 156 9.19 7.29 17.23
CA LEU A 156 7.84 7.37 16.66
C LEU A 156 6.75 7.76 17.70
N THR A 157 7.16 8.03 18.93
CA THR A 157 6.35 8.43 20.09
C THR A 157 6.44 9.90 20.45
N ASP A 158 6.99 10.76 19.59
CA ASP A 158 6.67 12.18 19.71
C ASP A 158 5.19 12.35 19.34
N GLU A 159 4.31 12.03 20.29
CA GLU A 159 2.95 12.55 20.36
C GLU A 159 2.97 14.05 20.06
N ILE A 160 4.04 14.76 20.48
CA ILE A 160 4.30 16.15 20.13
C ILE A 160 4.38 16.35 18.61
N PHE A 161 5.02 15.47 17.85
CA PHE A 161 5.13 15.56 16.39
C PHE A 161 3.81 15.20 15.69
N MET A 162 3.13 14.13 16.13
CA MET A 162 1.81 13.76 15.60
C MET A 162 0.76 14.83 15.94
N LYS A 163 0.70 15.31 17.20
CA LYS A 163 -0.15 16.43 17.64
C LYS A 163 0.25 17.73 16.93
N LYS A 164 1.54 18.06 16.75
CA LYS A 164 1.94 19.22 15.94
C LYS A 164 1.47 19.12 14.50
N ARG A 165 1.50 17.91 13.91
CA ARG A 165 1.05 17.71 12.53
C ARG A 165 -0.48 17.79 12.43
N ALA A 166 -1.22 17.18 13.36
CA ALA A 166 -2.68 17.30 13.46
C ALA A 166 -3.12 18.74 13.74
N LEU A 167 -2.51 19.42 14.72
CA LEU A 167 -2.72 20.83 15.02
C LEU A 167 -2.31 21.75 13.86
N SER A 168 -1.32 21.38 13.03
CA SER A 168 -0.99 22.15 11.81
C SER A 168 -2.04 22.03 10.71
N VAL A 169 -2.86 20.98 10.74
CA VAL A 169 -3.98 20.78 9.83
C VAL A 169 -5.23 21.49 10.35
N GLU A 170 -5.42 21.54 11.68
CA GLU A 170 -6.56 22.21 12.32
C GLU A 170 -6.37 23.73 12.48
N ASN A 171 -5.13 24.21 12.66
CA ASN A 171 -4.81 25.65 12.64
C ASN A 171 -4.53 26.19 11.23
N ILE A 172 -5.15 25.60 10.20
CA ILE A 172 -5.29 26.33 8.93
C ILE A 172 -6.34 27.39 9.22
N ASP A 173 -5.88 28.57 9.65
CA ASP A 173 -6.71 29.76 9.78
C ASP A 173 -7.59 29.84 8.51
N PRO A 174 -8.93 29.81 8.62
CA PRO A 174 -9.80 29.85 7.45
C PRO A 174 -9.59 31.12 6.63
N ASN A 175 -8.94 32.15 7.19
CA ASN A 175 -8.52 33.37 6.50
C ASN A 175 -7.09 33.31 5.91
N SER A 176 -6.34 32.24 6.18
CA SER A 176 -5.04 31.98 5.55
C SER A 176 -5.23 31.69 4.07
N SER A 177 -4.75 32.63 3.24
CA SER A 177 -4.77 32.47 1.79
C SER A 177 -4.07 31.16 1.39
N PRO A 178 -4.73 30.26 0.64
CA PRO A 178 -4.17 28.95 0.32
C PRO A 178 -2.76 29.09 -0.26
N LYS A 179 -1.80 28.33 0.29
CA LYS A 179 -0.40 28.38 -0.13
C LYS A 179 -0.29 28.19 -1.64
N ARG A 180 0.16 29.23 -2.34
CA ARG A 180 0.28 29.23 -3.81
C ARG A 180 1.65 28.71 -4.22
N PHE A 181 1.67 27.75 -5.14
CA PHE A 181 2.87 27.15 -5.73
C PHE A 181 3.16 27.77 -7.10
N GLN A 182 4.41 27.73 -7.56
CA GLN A 182 4.75 28.14 -8.94
C GLN A 182 4.22 27.11 -9.94
N CYS A 183 3.66 27.57 -11.05
CA CYS A 183 3.16 26.69 -12.11
C CYS A 183 4.30 25.87 -12.74
N GLN A 184 4.09 24.56 -12.82
CA GLN A 184 5.10 23.59 -13.25
C GLN A 184 5.00 23.19 -14.74
N THR A 185 4.01 23.70 -15.48
CA THR A 185 3.82 23.35 -16.90
C THR A 185 4.81 24.05 -17.83
N ARG A 186 5.50 25.09 -17.35
CA ARG A 186 6.46 25.92 -18.12
C ARG A 186 5.88 26.62 -19.37
N LEU A 187 4.57 26.56 -19.58
CA LEU A 187 3.85 27.28 -20.66
C LEU A 187 3.48 28.72 -20.27
N CYS A 188 3.74 29.13 -19.03
CA CYS A 188 3.52 30.47 -18.52
C CYS A 188 4.78 30.99 -17.83
N ASN A 189 4.84 32.31 -17.58
CA ASN A 189 5.96 32.96 -16.91
C ASN A 189 5.92 32.76 -15.38
N LYS A 190 5.97 31.50 -14.92
CA LYS A 190 6.02 31.11 -13.50
C LYS A 190 4.85 31.64 -12.64
N ASN A 191 3.66 31.76 -13.22
CA ASN A 191 2.46 32.19 -12.49
C ASN A 191 2.21 31.32 -11.25
N LYS A 192 1.77 31.95 -10.16
CA LYS A 192 1.42 31.24 -8.92
C LYS A 192 0.02 30.62 -9.00
N THR A 193 -0.18 29.46 -8.42
CA THR A 193 -1.44 28.70 -8.42
C THR A 193 -1.60 27.85 -7.18
N SER A 194 -2.83 27.64 -6.72
CA SER A 194 -3.18 26.63 -5.72
C SER A 194 -3.72 25.34 -6.35
N LYS A 195 -4.01 25.34 -7.66
CA LYS A 195 -4.65 24.21 -8.36
C LYS A 195 -3.61 23.21 -8.86
N LYS A 196 -3.98 21.91 -8.82
CA LYS A 196 -3.18 20.78 -9.34
C LYS A 196 -3.93 20.10 -10.49
N CYS A 197 -3.21 19.66 -11.51
CA CYS A 197 -3.77 18.92 -12.65
C CYS A 197 -4.40 17.60 -12.17
N GLY A 198 -5.62 17.29 -12.62
CA GLY A 198 -6.32 16.05 -12.26
C GLY A 198 -5.54 14.77 -12.62
N LEU A 199 -4.84 14.78 -13.75
CA LEU A 199 -4.09 13.63 -14.30
C LEU A 199 -2.67 13.53 -13.74
N CYS A 200 -1.81 14.53 -14.00
CA CYS A 200 -0.40 14.46 -13.63
C CYS A 200 -0.05 15.06 -12.26
N LYS A 201 -1.04 15.59 -11.52
CA LYS A 201 -0.89 16.22 -10.19
C LYS A 201 0.08 17.42 -10.10
N ARG A 202 0.61 17.91 -11.22
CA ARG A 202 1.46 19.11 -11.29
C ARG A 202 0.69 20.39 -10.99
N ALA A 203 1.33 21.34 -10.30
CA ALA A 203 0.75 22.66 -10.03
C ALA A 203 0.53 23.44 -11.33
N THR A 204 -0.72 23.81 -11.63
CA THR A 204 -1.10 24.41 -12.93
C THR A 204 -1.90 25.71 -12.73
N CYS A 205 -1.45 26.81 -13.34
CA CYS A 205 -2.18 28.09 -13.28
C CYS A 205 -3.33 28.11 -14.29
N GLY A 206 -4.28 29.05 -14.12
CA GLY A 206 -5.46 29.15 -14.99
C GLY A 206 -5.14 29.23 -16.48
N ILE A 207 -4.06 29.90 -16.89
CA ILE A 207 -3.62 30.01 -18.30
C ILE A 207 -3.18 28.65 -18.87
N CYS A 208 -2.64 27.78 -18.02
CA CYS A 208 -2.12 26.46 -18.42
C CYS A 208 -3.13 25.32 -18.19
N THR A 209 -4.31 25.65 -17.68
CA THR A 209 -5.40 24.74 -17.38
C THR A 209 -6.50 24.90 -18.44
N ASP A 210 -7.20 23.83 -18.77
CA ASP A 210 -8.44 23.89 -19.54
C ASP A 210 -9.62 24.27 -18.63
N GLU A 211 -10.46 25.21 -19.07
CA GLU A 211 -11.51 25.84 -18.24
C GLU A 211 -12.49 24.84 -17.65
N LYS A 212 -12.68 23.69 -18.30
CA LYS A 212 -13.73 22.72 -17.95
C LYS A 212 -13.32 21.60 -16.99
N SER A 213 -12.03 21.29 -16.80
CA SER A 213 -11.65 20.02 -16.15
C SER A 213 -10.46 20.05 -15.17
N VAL A 214 -9.84 21.21 -14.89
CA VAL A 214 -8.59 21.28 -14.11
C VAL A 214 -7.52 20.30 -14.65
N ILE A 215 -7.51 20.08 -15.96
CA ILE A 215 -6.47 19.30 -16.66
C ILE A 215 -5.49 20.28 -17.29
N CYS A 216 -4.18 20.00 -17.16
CA CYS A 216 -3.17 20.83 -17.78
C CYS A 216 -3.09 20.58 -19.30
N LYS A 217 -2.74 21.63 -20.06
CA LYS A 217 -2.65 21.55 -21.53
C LYS A 217 -1.73 20.44 -22.05
N LEU A 218 -0.69 20.07 -21.28
CA LEU A 218 0.22 18.98 -21.65
C LEU A 218 -0.47 17.60 -21.61
N CYS A 219 -1.28 17.33 -20.58
CA CYS A 219 -2.01 16.07 -20.49
C CYS A 219 -3.11 15.99 -21.56
N LYS A 220 -3.79 17.12 -21.83
CA LYS A 220 -4.82 17.18 -22.88
C LYS A 220 -4.29 16.86 -24.27
N GLN A 221 -3.02 17.12 -24.55
CA GLN A 221 -2.38 16.80 -25.85
C GLN A 221 -1.96 15.33 -25.96
N SER A 222 -1.95 14.59 -24.85
CA SER A 222 -1.53 13.19 -24.81
C SER A 222 -2.71 12.20 -24.84
N ASP A 223 -3.94 12.72 -24.74
CA ASP A 223 -5.20 11.99 -24.90
C ASP A 223 -5.69 12.09 -26.35
#